data_AF-A0A930U3I6-F1
#
_entry.id   AF-A0A930U3I6-F1
#
_cell.length_a   1.000
_cell.length_b   1.000
_cell.length_c   1.000
_cell.angle_alpha   90.00
_cell.angle_beta   90.00
_cell.angle_gamma   90.00
#
_symmetry.space_group_name_H-M   'P 1'
#
loop_
_entity.id
_entity.type
_entity.pdbx_description
1 polymer ?
#
loop_
_entity_poly.entity_id
_entity_poly.type
_entity_poly.pdbx_seq_one_letter_code
_entity_poly.pdbx_strand_id
1 'polypeptide(L)'
;MPRINPFTLQMQITRLFEQGQSFFATTKVQDWLRERNEDPEMYTVQFHERPASPGEEAAMVIEIELQRRDGQPVDAWLQAEANRHA
;
A
#
# COMPACT_ATOMS: atom_id res chain seq x y z
N MET A 1 -5.38 15.88 -17.16
CA MET A 1 -5.80 15.10 -15.98
C MET A 1 -4.62 15.05 -15.03
N PRO A 2 -4.74 15.49 -13.77
CA PRO A 2 -3.57 15.76 -12.97
C PRO A 2 -2.95 14.41 -12.55
N ARG A 3 -1.74 14.15 -13.07
CA ARG A 3 -0.88 13.03 -12.68
C ARG A 3 -0.33 13.31 -11.29
N ILE A 4 -1.18 13.27 -10.27
CA ILE A 4 -0.73 13.49 -8.88
C ILE A 4 -0.31 12.14 -8.32
N ASN A 5 0.99 11.84 -8.40
CA ASN A 5 1.77 11.52 -7.20
C ASN A 5 3.25 11.24 -7.56
N PRO A 6 4.18 12.12 -7.15
CA PRO A 6 5.62 11.83 -7.15
C PRO A 6 6.03 10.88 -6.00
N PHE A 7 5.07 10.25 -5.31
CA PHE A 7 5.26 9.51 -4.07
C PHE A 7 4.58 8.14 -4.17
N THR A 8 5.31 7.07 -3.85
CA THR A 8 4.82 5.68 -3.96
C THR A 8 3.63 5.41 -3.04
N LEU A 9 2.84 4.37 -3.34
CA LEU A 9 1.71 3.98 -2.49
C LEU A 9 2.15 3.76 -1.04
N GLN A 10 3.25 3.02 -0.85
CA GLN A 10 3.85 2.77 0.46
C GLN A 10 4.04 4.06 1.25
N MET A 11 4.66 5.09 0.66
CA MET A 11 4.97 6.31 1.43
C MET A 11 3.71 7.08 1.79
N GLN A 12 2.71 7.03 0.92
CA GLN A 12 1.42 7.61 1.19
C GLN A 12 0.68 6.90 2.33
N ILE A 13 0.79 5.57 2.42
CA ILE A 13 0.23 4.80 3.53
C ILE A 13 1.01 5.10 4.82
N THR A 14 2.34 5.09 4.78
CA THR A 14 3.19 5.42 5.94
C THR A 14 2.82 6.77 6.53
N ARG A 15 2.68 7.82 5.70
CA ARG A 15 2.26 9.15 6.15
C ARG A 15 0.86 9.17 6.78
N LEU A 16 -0.07 8.35 6.28
CA LEU A 16 -1.41 8.26 6.88
C LEU A 16 -1.33 7.66 8.29
N PHE A 17 -0.50 6.64 8.50
CA PHE A 17 -0.29 6.05 9.82
C PHE A 17 0.38 7.05 10.78
N GLU A 18 1.43 7.74 10.32
CA GLU A 18 2.12 8.78 11.11
C GLU A 18 1.17 9.92 11.54
N GLN A 19 0.19 10.26 10.70
CA GLN A 19 -0.81 11.30 10.98
C GLN A 19 -2.02 10.79 11.79
N GLY A 20 -2.05 9.51 12.18
CA GLY A 20 -3.20 8.90 12.86
C GLY A 20 -4.45 8.75 11.96
N GLN A 21 -4.27 8.82 10.64
CA GLN A 21 -5.32 8.73 9.61
C GLN A 21 -5.34 7.36 8.91
N SER A 22 -4.87 6.31 9.60
CA SER A 22 -4.79 4.93 9.07
C SER A 22 -6.14 4.39 8.58
N PHE A 23 -7.27 4.91 9.07
CA PHE A 23 -8.61 4.58 8.57
C PHE A 23 -8.75 4.77 7.05
N PHE A 24 -8.08 5.77 6.47
CA PHE A 24 -8.13 6.03 5.03
C PHE A 24 -7.13 5.18 4.22
N ALA A 25 -6.23 4.46 4.88
CA ALA A 25 -5.21 3.64 4.22
C ALA A 25 -5.84 2.56 3.34
N THR A 26 -6.88 1.88 3.85
CA THR A 26 -7.59 0.85 3.10
C THR A 26 -8.20 1.39 1.82
N THR A 27 -8.96 2.49 1.90
CA THR A 27 -9.57 3.13 0.72
C THR A 27 -8.51 3.51 -0.30
N LYS A 28 -7.35 3.98 0.16
CA LYS A 28 -6.25 4.38 -0.71
C LYS A 28 -5.62 3.20 -1.47
N VAL A 29 -5.47 2.05 -0.82
CA VAL A 29 -5.02 0.82 -1.48
C VAL A 29 -6.08 0.33 -2.48
N GLN A 30 -7.37 0.42 -2.13
CA GLN A 30 -8.45 0.06 -3.05
C GLN A 30 -8.47 0.94 -4.31
N ASP A 31 -8.29 2.25 -4.16
CA ASP A 31 -8.21 3.17 -5.29
C ASP A 31 -6.99 2.85 -6.17
N TRP A 32 -5.84 2.57 -5.56
CA TRP A 32 -4.62 2.16 -6.26
C TRP A 32 -4.78 0.85 -7.04
N LEU A 33 -5.56 -0.11 -6.51
CA LEU A 33 -5.94 -1.35 -7.21
C LEU A 33 -6.82 -1.03 -8.43
N ARG A 34 -7.85 -0.19 -8.26
CA ARG A 34 -8.73 0.25 -9.36
C ARG A 34 -7.96 0.93 -10.49
N GLU A 35 -6.97 1.77 -10.16
CA GLU A 35 -6.09 2.41 -11.14
C GLU A 35 -5.30 1.40 -12.00
N ARG A 36 -5.07 0.20 -11.48
CA ARG A 36 -4.38 -0.92 -12.14
C ARG A 36 -5.33 -1.92 -12.79
N ASN A 37 -6.62 -1.59 -12.87
CA ASN A 37 -7.66 -2.44 -13.42
C ASN A 37 -7.87 -3.74 -12.62
N GLU A 38 -7.53 -3.71 -11.33
CA GLU A 38 -7.79 -4.79 -10.37
C GLU A 38 -9.11 -4.54 -9.64
N ASP A 39 -9.80 -5.62 -9.24
CA ASP A 39 -11.01 -5.53 -8.44
C ASP A 39 -10.65 -5.50 -6.94
N PRO A 40 -10.81 -4.36 -6.24
CA PRO A 40 -10.48 -4.27 -4.82
C PRO A 40 -11.34 -5.17 -3.93
N GLU A 41 -12.52 -5.60 -4.37
CA GLU A 41 -13.37 -6.52 -3.60
C GLU A 41 -12.81 -7.95 -3.57
N MET A 42 -11.91 -8.28 -4.49
CA MET A 42 -11.20 -9.56 -4.53
C MET A 42 -10.03 -9.62 -3.56
N TYR A 43 -9.65 -8.50 -2.94
CA TYR A 43 -8.50 -8.43 -2.05
C TYR A 43 -8.90 -8.03 -0.62
N THR A 44 -8.21 -8.63 0.35
CA THR A 44 -8.13 -8.17 1.73
C THR A 44 -6.80 -7.45 1.89
N VAL A 45 -6.85 -6.24 2.44
CA VAL A 45 -5.67 -5.40 2.69
C VAL A 45 -5.34 -5.45 4.16
N GLN A 46 -4.09 -5.79 4.48
CA GLN A 46 -3.54 -5.73 5.83
C GLN A 46 -2.33 -4.80 5.85
N PHE A 47 -2.11 -4.16 7.00
CA PHE A 47 -1.04 -3.21 7.19
C PHE A 47 -0.14 -3.71 8.32
N HIS A 48 1.15 -3.85 8.03
CA HIS A 48 2.14 -4.29 8.99
C HIS A 48 3.12 -3.18 9.31
N GLU A 49 3.16 -2.85 10.58
CA GLU A 49 4.02 -1.85 11.16
C GLU A 49 5.42 -2.41 11.35
N ARG A 50 6.41 -1.89 10.62
CA ARG A 50 7.81 -2.30 10.74
C ARG A 50 8.75 -1.13 10.99
N PRO A 51 9.85 -1.33 11.72
CA PRO A 51 10.91 -0.34 11.78
C PRO A 51 11.49 -0.13 10.38
N ALA A 52 11.76 1.13 10.05
CA ALA A 52 12.41 1.46 8.81
C ALA A 52 13.86 0.95 8.80
N SER A 53 14.32 0.49 7.64
CA SER A 53 15.70 0.04 7.47
C SER A 53 16.66 1.23 7.44
N PRO A 54 17.96 1.04 7.78
CA PRO A 54 18.95 2.10 7.63
C PRO A 54 19.02 2.57 6.16
N GLY A 55 18.66 3.83 5.92
CA GLY A 55 18.60 4.42 4.58
C GLY A 55 17.21 4.90 4.15
N GLU A 56 16.16 4.55 4.89
CA GLU A 56 14.81 5.08 4.68
C GLU A 56 14.60 6.38 5.50
N GLU A 57 13.89 7.36 4.95
CA GLU A 57 13.68 8.66 5.60
C GLU A 57 12.68 8.61 6.77
N ALA A 58 11.77 7.63 6.77
CA ALA A 58 10.77 7.47 7.82
C ALA A 58 11.36 6.70 9.01
N ALA A 59 10.90 6.97 10.23
CA ALA A 59 11.27 6.16 11.40
C ALA A 59 10.60 4.78 11.38
N MET A 60 9.49 4.67 10.64
CA MET A 60 8.61 3.52 10.59
C MET A 60 8.05 3.37 9.19
N VAL A 61 7.85 2.15 8.74
CA VAL A 61 7.33 1.79 7.43
C VAL A 61 6.08 0.94 7.61
N ILE A 62 5.08 1.20 6.79
CA ILE A 62 3.88 0.36 6.71
C ILE A 62 3.98 -0.55 5.50
N GLU A 63 4.17 -1.84 5.74
CA GLU A 63 4.06 -2.86 4.70
C GLU A 63 2.58 -3.12 4.40
N ILE A 64 2.26 -3.16 3.12
CA ILE A 64 0.92 -3.41 2.60
C ILE A 64 0.87 -4.86 2.17
N GLU A 65 0.12 -5.69 2.88
CA GLU A 65 -0.14 -7.07 2.47
C GLU A 65 -1.48 -7.16 1.75
N LEU A 66 -1.43 -7.62 0.51
CA LEU A 66 -2.62 -7.98 -0.24
C LEU A 66 -2.82 -9.50 -0.11
N GLN A 67 -4.07 -9.91 0.16
CA GLN A 67 -4.47 -11.31 0.16
C GLN A 67 -5.71 -11.47 -0.70
N ARG A 68 -5.72 -12.42 -1.65
CA ARG A 68 -6.93 -12.66 -2.43
C ARG A 68 -7.97 -13.37 -1.59
N ARG A 69 -9.23 -12.94 -1.69
CA ARG A 69 -10.36 -13.53 -0.97
C ARG A 69 -10.74 -14.91 -1.49
N ASP A 70 -10.36 -15.24 -2.72
CA ASP A 70 -10.56 -16.55 -3.31
C ASP A 70 -9.55 -17.61 -2.82
N GLY A 71 -8.62 -17.23 -1.94
CA GLY A 71 -7.58 -18.11 -1.40
C GLY A 71 -6.40 -18.35 -2.34
N GLN A 72 -6.39 -17.73 -3.52
CA GLN A 72 -5.24 -17.79 -4.42
C GLN A 72 -4.12 -16.85 -3.94
N PRO A 73 -2.85 -17.14 -4.27
CA PRO A 73 -1.78 -16.21 -4.00
C PRO A 73 -1.97 -14.92 -4.80
N VAL A 74 -1.67 -13.77 -4.19
CA VAL A 74 -1.55 -12.50 -4.93
C VAL A 74 -0.37 -12.58 -5.87
N ASP A 75 -0.51 -11.97 -7.05
CA ASP A 75 0.59 -11.85 -7.99
C ASP A 75 1.78 -11.12 -7.36
N ALA A 76 2.96 -11.74 -7.45
CA ALA A 76 4.17 -11.22 -6.80
C ALA A 76 4.53 -9.81 -7.26
N TRP A 77 4.27 -9.47 -8.53
CA TRP A 77 4.50 -8.13 -9.06
C TRP A 77 3.56 -7.10 -8.43
N LEU A 78 2.30 -7.44 -8.16
CA LEU A 78 1.31 -6.55 -7.56
C LEU A 78 1.66 -6.26 -6.10
N GLN A 79 2.01 -7.32 -5.36
CA GLN A 79 2.49 -7.23 -3.98
C GLN A 79 3.77 -6.39 -3.87
N ALA A 80 4.72 -6.57 -4.79
CA ALA A 80 5.95 -5.79 -4.83
C ALA A 80 5.69 -4.32 -5.21
N GLU A 81 4.80 -4.05 -6.17
CA GLU A 81 4.47 -2.69 -6.59
C GLU A 81 3.73 -1.91 -5.50
N ALA A 82 2.89 -2.59 -4.70
CA ALA A 82 2.23 -1.97 -3.55
C ALA A 82 3.26 -1.48 -2.50
N ASN A 83 4.33 -2.25 -2.30
CA ASN A 83 5.42 -1.97 -1.37
C ASN A 83 6.64 -1.33 -2.04
N ARG A 84 6.48 -0.66 -3.19
CA ARG A 84 7.62 -0.04 -3.85
C ARG A 84 8.12 1.17 -3.04
N HIS A 85 9.38 1.11 -2.64
CA HIS A 85 10.14 2.25 -2.13
C HIS A 85 10.89 2.83 -3.34
N ALA A 86 10.79 4.15 -3.57
CA ALA A 86 11.24 4.82 -4.79
C ALA A 86 12.71 4.54 -5.17
#